data_AF-A0A352R7K5-F1
#
_entry.id   AF-A0A352R7K5-F1
#
_cell.length_a   1.000
_cell.length_b   1.000
_cell.length_c   1.000
_cell.angle_alpha   90.00
_cell.angle_beta   90.00
_cell.angle_gamma   90.00
#
_symmetry.space_group_name_H-M   'P 1'
#
loop_
_entity.id
_entity.type
_entity.pdbx_description
1 polymer ?
#
loop_
_entity_poly.entity_id
_entity_poly.type
_entity_poly.pdbx_seq_one_letter_code
_entity_poly.pdbx_strand_id
1 'polypeptide(L)'
;MNRLIIIGNGFDLAHGLKTSYSHFINDYWKKTIQKLQNEVNKNVTTYLYTFETEDIKIENVPGNHYNAGNWVIADTYEDLIKILKAQNLELIFKNEFLKIITNKFKEQNWVDIEIEYYSLLKDTFKKQDCIYGIEKLNEDFKRIKVALESYLAEEEKFFIQNSDKYLNYRRLKYNIGYKIYAPFKLKDFTEVAINRRAQEEYKKYIIDTNGLKSDTITNEELNKESKNLISKLGIEASEREIRKILINDGAHNYFDLTPNEILFLNFNYTFTEKIYANHSEFDSFIPGKRISKQYIHIHGTTDKFDNNNVIFGFGDEIDDDYKSIENLNNNIYLENIKSIKYLETDNYKKLLEFLNSEEYQIYIFGHSCGISDRTLLNTLFEHKNCSSIKPFYYKKDDGFDNYSDIVKNISRNFNIKPIMRDKVVNKEYCEPLS
;
A
#
# COMPACT_ATOMS: atom_id res chain seq x y z
N MET A 1 -9.73 -19.50 9.39
CA MET A 1 -9.97 -18.18 8.78
C MET A 1 -8.67 -17.40 8.85
N ASN A 2 -8.33 -16.75 7.75
CA ASN A 2 -7.06 -16.06 7.56
C ASN A 2 -7.24 -14.54 7.65
N ARG A 3 -6.12 -13.81 7.74
CA ARG A 3 -6.11 -12.35 7.65
C ARG A 3 -5.18 -11.93 6.53
N LEU A 4 -5.65 -11.04 5.67
CA LEU A 4 -4.86 -10.36 4.65
C LEU A 4 -4.67 -8.92 5.09
N ILE A 5 -3.44 -8.44 5.09
CA ILE A 5 -3.09 -7.07 5.44
C ILE A 5 -2.55 -6.40 4.19
N ILE A 6 -3.33 -5.45 3.66
CA ILE A 6 -2.91 -4.59 2.56
C ILE A 6 -2.10 -3.44 3.14
N ILE A 7 -0.85 -3.32 2.72
CA ILE A 7 0.06 -2.22 3.08
C ILE A 7 0.26 -1.34 1.86
N GLY A 8 0.09 -0.03 2.02
CA GLY A 8 0.38 0.97 0.98
C GLY A 8 1.17 2.17 1.50
N ASN A 9 1.42 3.16 0.64
CA ASN A 9 2.38 4.26 0.91
C ASN A 9 2.09 5.03 2.21
N GLY A 10 0.82 5.18 2.60
CA GLY A 10 0.42 5.80 3.85
C GLY A 10 0.93 5.07 5.09
N PHE A 11 1.22 3.77 5.00
CA PHE A 11 1.82 3.00 6.08
C PHE A 11 3.28 3.40 6.27
N ASP A 12 4.06 3.46 5.19
CA ASP A 12 5.44 3.93 5.20
C ASP A 12 5.54 5.36 5.75
N LEU A 13 4.64 6.25 5.30
CA LEU A 13 4.54 7.62 5.79
C LEU A 13 4.22 7.68 7.29
N ALA A 14 3.35 6.80 7.80
CA ALA A 14 3.06 6.70 9.23
C ALA A 14 4.29 6.28 10.06
N HIS A 15 5.24 5.55 9.46
CA HIS A 15 6.52 5.19 10.07
C HIS A 15 7.60 6.26 9.85
N GLY A 16 7.31 7.33 9.11
CA GLY A 16 8.23 8.42 8.81
C GLY A 16 9.12 8.20 7.59
N LEU A 17 8.91 7.14 6.80
CA LEU A 17 9.60 6.98 5.53
C LEU A 17 9.01 7.95 4.49
N LYS A 18 9.88 8.59 3.71
CA LYS A 18 9.46 9.59 2.73
C LYS A 18 9.12 8.95 1.38
N THR A 19 8.12 8.08 1.32
CA THR A 19 7.82 7.31 0.10
C THR A 19 6.80 7.93 -0.86
N SER A 20 6.24 9.10 -0.54
CA SER A 20 5.32 9.80 -1.44
C SER A 20 6.00 10.29 -2.73
N TYR A 21 5.25 10.38 -3.82
CA TYR A 21 5.75 10.99 -5.07
C TYR A 21 6.18 12.46 -4.89
N SER A 22 5.52 13.21 -3.99
CA SER A 22 5.95 14.56 -3.63
C SER A 22 7.35 14.58 -3.01
N HIS A 23 7.70 13.59 -2.19
CA HIS A 23 9.04 13.51 -1.62
C HIS A 23 10.08 13.17 -2.69
N PHE A 24 9.75 12.24 -3.59
CA PHE A 24 10.59 11.90 -4.73
C PHE A 24 10.89 13.10 -5.63
N ILE A 25 9.86 13.87 -6.04
CA ILE A 25 10.06 15.05 -6.92
C ILE A 25 10.91 16.11 -6.25
N ASN A 26 10.67 16.37 -4.96
CA ASN A 26 11.48 17.32 -4.19
C ASN A 26 12.94 16.86 -4.10
N ASP A 27 13.19 15.58 -3.81
CA ASP A 27 14.55 15.03 -3.75
C ASP A 27 15.24 15.06 -5.12
N TYR A 28 14.52 14.71 -6.19
CA TYR A 28 15.02 14.78 -7.56
C TYR A 28 15.54 16.19 -7.89
N TRP A 29 14.74 17.23 -7.63
CA TRP A 29 15.14 18.61 -7.90
C TRP A 29 16.25 19.07 -6.97
N LYS A 30 16.21 18.71 -5.68
CA LYS A 30 17.28 19.02 -4.74
C LYS A 30 18.62 18.44 -5.18
N LYS A 31 18.67 17.17 -5.58
CA LYS A 31 19.89 16.52 -6.10
C LYS A 31 20.36 17.16 -7.41
N THR A 32 19.43 17.53 -8.28
CA THR A 32 19.73 18.23 -9.54
C THR A 32 20.39 19.59 -9.27
N ILE A 33 19.84 20.36 -8.33
CA ILE A 33 20.40 21.66 -7.94
C ILE A 33 21.77 21.47 -7.29
N GLN A 34 21.96 20.47 -6.42
CA GLN A 34 23.26 20.16 -5.84
C GLN A 34 24.32 19.80 -6.89
N LYS A 35 23.94 19.04 -7.94
CA LYS A 35 24.84 18.76 -9.07
C LYS A 35 25.22 20.05 -9.80
N LEU A 36 24.25 20.90 -10.11
CA LEU A 36 24.50 22.20 -10.74
C LEU A 36 25.41 23.09 -9.87
N GLN A 37 25.13 23.23 -8.58
CA GLN A 37 25.96 23.96 -7.61
C GLN A 37 27.40 23.45 -7.63
N ASN A 38 27.59 22.13 -7.60
CA ASN A 38 28.92 21.53 -7.59
C ASN A 38 29.68 21.80 -8.89
N GLU A 39 29.02 21.78 -10.05
CA GLU A 39 29.65 22.11 -11.33
C GLU A 39 29.98 23.60 -11.45
N VAL A 40 29.07 24.49 -11.04
CA VAL A 40 29.30 25.94 -11.02
C VAL A 40 30.49 26.28 -10.13
N ASN A 41 30.58 25.65 -8.94
CA ASN A 41 31.69 25.88 -8.02
C ASN A 41 33.03 25.32 -8.51
N LYS A 42 33.03 24.26 -9.33
CA LYS A 42 34.25 23.73 -9.95
C LYS A 42 34.74 24.63 -11.09
N ASN A 43 33.83 25.34 -11.77
CA ASN A 43 34.20 26.24 -12.84
C ASN A 43 34.57 27.63 -12.28
N VAL A 44 35.86 27.83 -12.00
CA VAL A 44 36.41 29.12 -11.54
C VAL A 44 36.78 30.08 -12.68
N THR A 45 36.43 29.75 -13.92
CA THR A 45 36.83 30.46 -15.14
C THR A 45 35.68 31.25 -15.77
N THR A 46 35.97 32.10 -16.78
CA THR A 46 34.97 32.92 -17.50
C THR A 46 34.25 32.18 -18.60
N TYR A 47 34.57 30.90 -18.76
CA TYR A 47 33.94 30.08 -19.77
C TYR A 47 32.55 29.66 -19.31
N LEU A 48 31.57 29.99 -20.15
CA LEU A 48 30.22 29.47 -20.03
C LEU A 48 30.22 28.00 -20.45
N TYR A 49 29.47 27.17 -19.74
CA TYR A 49 29.37 25.75 -20.03
C TYR A 49 27.92 25.31 -20.08
N THR A 50 27.69 24.12 -20.61
CA THR A 50 26.37 23.49 -20.61
C THR A 50 26.28 22.54 -19.43
N PHE A 51 25.33 22.79 -18.52
CA PHE A 51 24.95 21.80 -17.52
C PHE A 51 23.96 20.84 -18.14
N GLU A 52 24.26 19.55 -18.15
CA GLU A 52 23.46 18.57 -18.88
C GLU A 52 23.37 17.27 -18.08
N THR A 53 22.14 16.83 -17.82
CA THR A 53 21.82 15.52 -17.25
C THR A 53 21.10 14.67 -18.30
N GLU A 54 20.69 13.46 -17.93
CA GLU A 54 19.87 12.62 -18.81
C GLU A 54 18.51 13.25 -19.13
N ASP A 55 17.93 14.00 -18.18
CA ASP A 55 16.56 14.52 -18.27
C ASP A 55 16.45 16.02 -18.54
N ILE A 56 17.51 16.81 -18.28
CA ILE A 56 17.49 18.27 -18.44
C ILE A 56 18.80 18.82 -19.01
N LYS A 57 18.73 20.05 -19.50
CA LYS A 57 19.86 20.84 -20.01
C LYS A 57 19.70 22.32 -19.65
N ILE A 58 20.80 22.97 -19.31
CA ILE A 58 20.89 24.42 -19.15
C ILE A 58 22.12 24.87 -19.94
N GLU A 59 21.92 25.75 -20.91
CA GLU A 59 23.00 26.29 -21.73
C GLU A 59 23.58 27.57 -21.13
N ASN A 60 24.81 27.91 -21.50
CA ASN A 60 25.45 29.18 -21.15
C ASN A 60 25.58 29.43 -19.63
N VAL A 61 25.74 28.38 -18.83
CA VAL A 61 25.84 28.45 -17.37
C VAL A 61 27.15 29.14 -16.96
N PRO A 62 27.10 30.24 -16.20
CA PRO A 62 28.30 30.92 -15.72
C PRO A 62 28.93 30.18 -14.53
N GLY A 63 30.26 30.15 -14.52
CA GLY A 63 31.06 29.63 -13.40
C GLY A 63 31.06 30.54 -12.17
N ASN A 64 31.62 30.05 -11.07
CA ASN A 64 31.82 30.84 -9.86
C ASN A 64 33.15 31.61 -9.94
N HIS A 65 33.05 32.87 -10.37
CA HIS A 65 34.19 33.78 -10.44
C HIS A 65 34.67 34.24 -9.06
N TYR A 66 36.00 34.18 -8.85
CA TYR A 66 36.68 34.60 -7.61
C TYR A 66 36.00 35.81 -6.95
N ASN A 67 35.45 35.57 -5.73
CA ASN A 67 34.80 36.51 -4.82
C ASN A 67 33.32 36.90 -5.07
N ALA A 68 32.59 36.28 -6.01
CA ALA A 68 31.16 36.58 -6.22
C ALA A 68 30.18 35.75 -5.35
N GLY A 69 30.62 34.63 -4.78
CA GLY A 69 29.75 33.68 -4.08
C GLY A 69 28.99 32.76 -5.05
N ASN A 70 28.58 31.57 -4.58
CA ASN A 70 27.82 30.64 -5.41
C ASN A 70 26.43 31.25 -5.73
N TRP A 71 26.16 31.53 -7.01
CA TRP A 71 24.89 32.14 -7.43
C TRP A 71 23.72 31.16 -7.42
N VAL A 72 24.00 29.84 -7.41
CA VAL A 72 22.98 28.79 -7.36
C VAL A 72 22.55 28.58 -5.90
N ILE A 73 21.77 29.53 -5.35
CA ILE A 73 21.22 29.47 -3.99
C ILE A 73 19.76 29.02 -4.06
N ALA A 74 19.54 27.75 -4.40
CA ALA A 74 18.21 27.14 -4.50
C ALA A 74 18.16 25.79 -3.78
N ASP A 75 17.00 25.48 -3.21
CA ASP A 75 16.70 24.18 -2.61
C ASP A 75 15.47 23.51 -3.22
N THR A 76 14.69 24.25 -4.03
CA THR A 76 13.45 23.80 -4.68
C THR A 76 13.48 24.08 -6.18
N TYR A 77 12.59 23.41 -6.93
CA TYR A 77 12.40 23.67 -8.35
C TYR A 77 12.01 25.13 -8.62
N GLU A 78 11.13 25.69 -7.78
CA GLU A 78 10.67 27.06 -7.88
C GLU A 78 11.81 28.06 -7.71
N ASP A 79 12.71 27.80 -6.77
CA ASP A 79 13.89 28.64 -6.54
C ASP A 79 14.86 28.54 -7.72
N LEU A 80 15.08 27.33 -8.24
CA LEU A 80 15.89 27.13 -9.44
C LEU A 80 15.36 27.96 -10.61
N ILE A 81 14.06 27.89 -10.90
CA ILE A 81 13.47 28.67 -12.01
C ILE A 81 13.61 30.18 -11.80
N LYS A 82 13.46 30.69 -10.57
CA LYS A 82 13.67 32.12 -10.27
C LYS A 82 15.11 32.54 -10.53
N ILE A 83 16.07 31.75 -10.10
CA ILE A 83 17.49 32.06 -10.26
C ILE A 83 17.91 31.98 -11.73
N LEU A 84 17.47 30.95 -12.46
CA LEU A 84 17.75 30.85 -13.90
C LEU A 84 17.21 32.06 -14.65
N LYS A 85 15.98 32.51 -14.36
CA LYS A 85 15.42 33.74 -14.93
C LYS A 85 16.26 34.98 -14.59
N ALA A 86 16.73 35.11 -13.35
CA ALA A 86 17.58 36.22 -12.93
C ALA A 86 18.93 36.24 -13.67
N GLN A 87 19.44 35.07 -14.07
CA GLN A 87 20.66 34.92 -14.86
C GLN A 87 20.41 34.89 -16.39
N ASN A 88 19.15 35.10 -16.82
CA ASN A 88 18.74 34.97 -18.22
C ASN A 88 19.09 33.59 -18.84
N LEU A 89 18.95 32.54 -18.05
CA LEU A 89 19.14 31.14 -18.43
C LEU A 89 17.80 30.42 -18.58
N GLU A 90 17.76 29.43 -19.46
CA GLU A 90 16.59 28.59 -19.70
C GLU A 90 16.84 27.16 -19.25
N LEU A 91 15.83 26.55 -18.61
CA LEU A 91 15.82 25.14 -18.29
C LEU A 91 15.12 24.37 -19.43
N ILE A 92 15.90 23.57 -20.16
CA ILE A 92 15.40 22.74 -21.24
C ILE A 92 15.18 21.31 -20.71
N PHE A 93 13.97 20.78 -20.89
CA PHE A 93 13.65 19.40 -20.56
C PHE A 93 13.95 18.49 -21.74
N LYS A 94 14.67 17.39 -21.49
CA LYS A 94 14.85 16.27 -22.44
C LYS A 94 13.84 15.16 -22.20
N ASN A 95 13.35 15.07 -20.96
CA ASN A 95 12.29 14.18 -20.52
C ASN A 95 11.02 15.03 -20.34
N GLU A 96 10.09 14.97 -21.30
CA GLU A 96 8.87 15.78 -21.24
C GLU A 96 7.92 15.28 -20.14
N PHE A 97 8.06 14.03 -19.70
CA PHE A 97 7.19 13.44 -18.68
C PHE A 97 7.57 14.01 -17.32
N LEU A 98 8.88 14.16 -17.06
CA LEU A 98 9.40 14.88 -15.90
C LEU A 98 8.85 16.31 -15.82
N LYS A 99 8.81 17.01 -16.95
CA LYS A 99 8.25 18.37 -17.03
C LYS A 99 6.77 18.39 -16.66
N ILE A 100 5.98 17.46 -17.20
CA ILE A 100 4.54 17.34 -16.91
C ILE A 100 4.31 17.08 -15.42
N ILE A 101 4.96 16.08 -14.83
CA ILE A 101 4.77 15.74 -13.42
C ILE A 101 5.30 16.85 -12.49
N THR A 102 6.38 17.54 -12.86
CA THR A 102 6.92 18.69 -12.11
C THR A 102 5.96 19.87 -12.11
N ASN A 103 5.41 20.21 -13.28
CA ASN A 103 4.46 21.32 -13.38
C ASN A 103 3.17 21.03 -12.62
N LYS A 104 2.63 19.81 -12.72
CA LYS A 104 1.47 19.40 -11.93
C LYS A 104 1.73 19.43 -10.44
N PHE A 105 2.89 18.93 -10.01
CA PHE A 105 3.29 18.98 -8.61
C PHE A 105 3.37 20.43 -8.10
N LYS A 106 3.95 21.34 -8.88
CA LYS A 106 4.01 22.76 -8.54
C LYS A 106 2.62 23.42 -8.40
N GLU A 107 1.67 23.04 -9.24
CA GLU A 107 0.32 23.61 -9.21
C GLU A 107 -0.54 23.07 -8.05
N GLN A 108 -0.37 21.80 -7.69
CA GLN A 108 -1.29 21.08 -6.80
C GLN A 108 -0.65 20.59 -5.50
N ASN A 109 0.67 20.72 -5.34
CA ASN A 109 1.49 20.10 -4.29
C ASN A 109 1.32 18.56 -4.19
N TRP A 110 0.80 17.94 -5.24
CA TRP A 110 0.56 16.51 -5.36
C TRP A 110 0.59 16.09 -6.83
N VAL A 111 1.02 14.86 -7.08
CA VAL A 111 0.91 14.22 -8.39
C VAL A 111 0.79 12.72 -8.19
N ASP A 112 0.03 12.05 -9.07
CA ASP A 112 -0.04 10.59 -9.14
C ASP A 112 0.60 10.13 -10.45
N ILE A 113 1.87 9.74 -10.40
CA ILE A 113 2.69 9.50 -11.58
C ILE A 113 2.11 8.37 -12.46
N GLU A 114 1.49 7.35 -11.86
CA GLU A 114 0.88 6.23 -12.59
C GLU A 114 -0.37 6.68 -13.38
N ILE A 115 -1.19 7.52 -12.76
CA ILE A 115 -2.38 8.10 -13.41
C ILE A 115 -1.98 9.10 -14.49
N GLU A 116 -0.94 9.88 -14.26
CA GLU A 116 -0.41 10.80 -15.27
C GLU A 116 0.12 10.05 -16.50
N TYR A 117 0.89 8.99 -16.29
CA TYR A 117 1.33 8.12 -17.37
C TYR A 117 0.13 7.53 -18.13
N TYR A 118 -0.87 6.99 -17.43
CA TYR A 118 -2.05 6.41 -18.08
C TYR A 118 -2.85 7.45 -18.87
N SER A 119 -2.99 8.68 -18.36
CA SER A 119 -3.65 9.75 -19.09
C SER A 119 -2.94 10.06 -20.41
N LEU A 120 -1.60 10.13 -20.40
CA LEU A 120 -0.81 10.37 -21.61
C LEU A 120 -0.83 9.17 -22.56
N LEU A 121 -0.80 7.95 -22.02
CA LEU A 121 -0.96 6.72 -22.80
C LEU A 121 -2.28 6.73 -23.58
N LYS A 122 -3.36 7.24 -22.97
CA LYS A 122 -4.65 7.37 -23.65
C LYS A 122 -4.63 8.41 -24.74
N ASP A 123 -3.95 9.52 -24.48
CA ASP A 123 -3.86 10.61 -25.44
C ASP A 123 -3.09 10.19 -26.71
N THR A 124 -2.09 9.30 -26.62
CA THR A 124 -1.27 8.89 -27.78
C THR A 124 -2.06 8.17 -28.87
N PHE A 125 -3.17 7.47 -28.53
CA PHE A 125 -4.02 6.79 -29.51
C PHE A 125 -5.40 7.44 -29.69
N LYS A 126 -5.84 8.32 -28.78
CA LYS A 126 -7.13 9.02 -28.90
C LYS A 126 -7.03 10.41 -29.53
N LYS A 127 -5.90 11.10 -29.38
CA LYS A 127 -5.73 12.49 -29.83
C LYS A 127 -4.78 12.55 -31.01
N GLN A 128 -5.20 13.25 -32.06
CA GLN A 128 -4.40 13.43 -33.27
C GLN A 128 -3.18 14.34 -33.04
N ASP A 129 -3.28 15.28 -32.10
CA ASP A 129 -2.22 16.24 -31.74
C ASP A 129 -1.51 15.87 -30.41
N CYS A 130 -1.32 14.58 -30.14
CA CYS A 130 -0.63 14.17 -28.92
C CYS A 130 0.84 14.61 -28.93
N ILE A 131 1.31 15.17 -27.80
CA ILE A 131 2.71 15.57 -27.60
C ILE A 131 3.65 14.35 -27.64
N TYR A 132 3.11 13.16 -27.37
CA TYR A 132 3.85 11.91 -27.29
C TYR A 132 3.53 10.93 -28.43
N GLY A 133 4.59 10.28 -28.92
CA GLY A 133 4.51 8.91 -29.44
C GLY A 133 4.70 7.91 -28.29
N ILE A 134 4.13 6.71 -28.42
CA ILE A 134 4.13 5.71 -27.34
C ILE A 134 5.55 5.26 -26.94
N GLU A 135 6.46 5.10 -27.91
CA GLU A 135 7.84 4.70 -27.65
C GLU A 135 8.57 5.74 -26.80
N LYS A 136 8.37 7.02 -27.11
CA LYS A 136 8.98 8.13 -26.36
C LYS A 136 8.39 8.27 -24.96
N LEU A 137 7.08 8.04 -24.82
CA LEU A 137 6.42 8.04 -23.52
C LEU A 137 6.98 6.91 -22.63
N ASN A 138 7.11 5.70 -23.16
CA ASN A 138 7.67 4.57 -22.43
C ASN A 138 9.13 4.81 -22.04
N GLU A 139 9.93 5.41 -22.94
CA GLU A 139 11.32 5.79 -22.65
C GLU A 139 11.40 6.80 -21.49
N ASP A 140 10.65 7.90 -21.56
CA ASP A 140 10.63 8.94 -20.54
C ASP A 140 10.13 8.39 -19.19
N PHE A 141 9.09 7.56 -19.22
CA PHE A 141 8.53 6.90 -18.03
C PHE A 141 9.53 5.95 -17.39
N LYS A 142 10.26 5.16 -18.19
CA LYS A 142 11.30 4.25 -17.70
C LYS A 142 12.39 4.98 -16.93
N ARG A 143 12.81 6.16 -17.38
CA ARG A 143 13.82 6.96 -16.66
C ARG A 143 13.30 7.43 -15.29
N ILE A 144 12.04 7.85 -15.23
CA ILE A 144 11.40 8.22 -13.96
C ILE A 144 11.30 7.02 -13.00
N LYS A 145 10.98 5.81 -13.50
CA LYS A 145 11.00 4.60 -12.68
C LYS A 145 12.36 4.34 -12.05
N VAL A 146 13.43 4.37 -12.85
CA VAL A 146 14.80 4.14 -12.37
C VAL A 146 15.20 5.17 -11.32
N ALA A 147 14.83 6.44 -11.52
CA ALA A 147 15.07 7.51 -10.54
C ALA A 147 14.28 7.29 -9.24
N LEU A 148 13.01 6.90 -9.34
CA LEU A 148 12.15 6.59 -8.19
C LEU A 148 12.67 5.39 -7.40
N GLU A 149 13.04 4.30 -8.08
CA GLU A 149 13.63 3.10 -7.46
C GLU A 149 14.89 3.45 -6.67
N SER A 150 15.78 4.25 -7.30
CA SER A 150 17.02 4.68 -6.65
C SER A 150 16.75 5.54 -5.42
N TYR A 151 15.77 6.45 -5.50
CA TYR A 151 15.33 7.27 -4.37
C TYR A 151 14.79 6.43 -3.21
N LEU A 152 13.88 5.50 -3.48
CA LEU A 152 13.27 4.65 -2.46
C LEU A 152 14.28 3.74 -1.78
N ALA A 153 15.25 3.21 -2.53
CA ALA A 153 16.33 2.40 -1.97
C ALA A 153 17.25 3.20 -1.02
N GLU A 154 17.47 4.49 -1.30
CA GLU A 154 18.21 5.38 -0.40
C GLU A 154 17.42 5.71 0.88
N GLU A 155 16.13 6.04 0.74
CA GLU A 155 15.24 6.33 1.87
C GLU A 155 15.10 5.12 2.81
N GLU A 156 14.97 3.92 2.25
CA GLU A 156 14.91 2.70 3.03
C GLU A 156 16.21 2.43 3.82
N LYS A 157 17.37 2.60 3.19
CA LYS A 157 18.66 2.49 3.88
C LYS A 157 18.77 3.52 5.01
N PHE A 158 18.36 4.75 4.75
CA PHE A 158 18.36 5.81 5.75
C PHE A 158 17.43 5.46 6.93
N PHE A 159 16.24 4.93 6.64
CA PHE A 159 15.28 4.51 7.66
C PHE A 159 15.84 3.39 8.54
N ILE A 160 16.38 2.32 7.95
CA ILE A 160 16.94 1.18 8.68
C ILE A 160 18.09 1.62 9.60
N GLN A 161 18.93 2.57 9.16
CA GLN A 161 20.04 3.10 9.96
C GLN A 161 19.60 3.98 11.14
N ASN A 162 18.35 4.46 11.14
CA ASN A 162 17.87 5.44 12.11
C ASN A 162 16.61 5.02 12.88
N SER A 163 16.06 3.82 12.63
CA SER A 163 14.80 3.33 13.19
C SER A 163 14.78 3.25 14.73
N ASP A 164 15.92 2.96 15.36
CA ASP A 164 16.00 2.75 16.81
C ASP A 164 16.02 4.04 17.65
N LYS A 165 16.15 5.21 17.00
CA LYS A 165 16.41 6.48 17.70
C LYS A 165 15.16 7.18 18.27
N TYR A 166 13.95 6.66 18.01
CA TYR A 166 12.70 7.39 18.33
C TYR A 166 11.81 6.63 19.33
N LEU A 167 11.55 7.24 20.49
CA LEU A 167 10.58 6.73 21.50
C LEU A 167 9.17 6.52 20.92
N ASN A 168 8.73 7.43 20.04
CA ASN A 168 7.43 7.35 19.37
C ASN A 168 7.31 6.11 18.47
N TYR A 169 8.42 5.63 17.90
CA TYR A 169 8.44 4.44 17.05
C TYR A 169 8.05 3.18 17.83
N ARG A 170 8.47 3.03 19.10
CA ARG A 170 8.09 1.86 19.92
C ARG A 170 6.60 1.80 20.20
N ARG A 171 5.98 2.94 20.55
CA ARG A 171 4.53 3.01 20.81
C ARG A 171 3.72 2.73 19.55
N LEU A 172 4.11 3.35 18.43
CA LEU A 172 3.49 3.10 17.12
C LEU A 172 3.58 1.62 16.75
N LYS A 173 4.80 1.04 16.83
CA LYS A 173 5.06 -0.38 16.57
C LYS A 173 4.16 -1.27 17.43
N TYR A 174 4.07 -1.02 18.74
CA TYR A 174 3.23 -1.84 19.61
C TYR A 174 1.74 -1.70 19.27
N ASN A 175 1.25 -0.48 19.02
CA ASN A 175 -0.14 -0.23 18.65
C ASN A 175 -0.55 -0.94 17.36
N ILE A 176 0.29 -0.85 16.31
CA ILE A 176 0.03 -1.49 15.02
C ILE A 176 0.15 -3.01 15.15
N GLY A 177 1.20 -3.51 15.82
CA GLY A 177 1.38 -4.96 16.04
C GLY A 177 0.21 -5.59 16.79
N TYR A 178 -0.29 -4.93 17.84
CA TYR A 178 -1.49 -5.37 18.56
C TYR A 178 -2.70 -5.51 17.62
N LYS A 179 -2.91 -4.56 16.69
CA LYS A 179 -4.00 -4.63 15.70
C LYS A 179 -3.80 -5.78 14.72
N ILE A 180 -2.58 -5.96 14.21
CA ILE A 180 -2.22 -7.05 13.29
C ILE A 180 -2.59 -8.41 13.86
N TYR A 181 -2.27 -8.65 15.13
CA TYR A 181 -2.45 -9.95 15.79
C TYR A 181 -3.74 -10.06 16.62
N ALA A 182 -4.60 -9.03 16.61
CA ALA A 182 -5.84 -9.03 17.37
C ALA A 182 -6.79 -10.16 16.93
N PRO A 183 -7.54 -10.78 17.87
CA PRO A 183 -8.62 -11.70 17.51
C PRO A 183 -9.66 -11.07 16.58
N PHE A 184 -10.33 -11.89 15.78
CA PHE A 184 -11.43 -11.46 14.93
C PHE A 184 -12.59 -10.92 15.77
N LYS A 185 -13.12 -9.76 15.37
CA LYS A 185 -14.37 -9.21 15.91
C LYS A 185 -15.47 -9.54 14.91
N LEU A 186 -16.30 -10.55 15.20
CA LEU A 186 -17.28 -11.06 14.22
C LEU A 186 -18.35 -10.03 13.82
N LYS A 187 -18.55 -8.97 14.60
CA LYS A 187 -19.37 -7.81 14.21
C LYS A 187 -18.85 -7.06 12.97
N ASP A 188 -17.57 -7.24 12.62
CA ASP A 188 -16.92 -6.66 11.45
C ASP A 188 -17.17 -7.49 10.17
N PHE A 189 -17.89 -8.61 10.25
CA PHE A 189 -18.02 -9.60 9.17
C PHE A 189 -19.41 -9.59 8.52
N THR A 190 -19.49 -10.11 7.31
CA THR A 190 -20.76 -10.31 6.62
C THR A 190 -21.71 -11.22 7.41
N GLU A 191 -23.01 -11.02 7.25
CA GLU A 191 -24.03 -11.85 7.90
C GLU A 191 -23.87 -13.34 7.55
N VAL A 192 -23.48 -13.63 6.30
CA VAL A 192 -23.21 -15.01 5.84
C VAL A 192 -22.06 -15.63 6.65
N ALA A 193 -20.95 -14.92 6.82
CA ALA A 193 -19.80 -15.42 7.57
C ALA A 193 -20.11 -15.60 9.06
N ILE A 194 -20.86 -14.67 9.67
CA ILE A 194 -21.31 -14.77 11.06
C ILE A 194 -22.16 -16.03 11.26
N ASN A 195 -23.16 -16.25 10.41
CA ASN A 195 -24.07 -17.38 10.53
C ASN A 195 -23.34 -18.72 10.30
N ARG A 196 -22.44 -18.78 9.32
CA ARG A 196 -21.61 -19.96 9.08
C ARG A 196 -20.72 -20.28 10.29
N ARG A 197 -20.06 -19.27 10.86
CA ARG A 197 -19.24 -19.45 12.07
C ARG A 197 -20.08 -19.88 13.28
N ALA A 198 -21.27 -19.33 13.45
CA ALA A 198 -22.19 -19.74 14.51
C ALA A 198 -22.59 -21.21 14.40
N GLN A 199 -22.88 -21.69 13.19
CA GLN A 199 -23.18 -23.09 12.93
C GLN A 199 -21.98 -24.01 13.22
N GLU A 200 -20.77 -23.61 12.84
CA GLU A 200 -19.54 -24.36 13.13
C GLU A 200 -19.30 -24.49 14.65
N GLU A 201 -19.41 -23.39 15.39
CA GLU A 201 -19.24 -23.40 16.85
C GLU A 201 -20.37 -24.14 17.57
N TYR A 202 -21.61 -24.04 17.08
CA TYR A 202 -22.74 -24.80 17.62
C TYR A 202 -22.56 -26.31 17.46
N LYS A 203 -22.05 -26.77 16.30
CA LYS A 203 -21.73 -28.20 16.10
C LYS A 203 -20.70 -28.70 17.12
N LYS A 204 -19.64 -27.94 17.37
CA LYS A 204 -18.63 -28.28 18.40
C LYS A 204 -19.27 -28.34 19.79
N TYR A 205 -20.05 -27.31 20.14
CA TYR A 205 -20.76 -27.24 21.41
C TYR A 205 -21.71 -28.44 21.64
N ILE A 206 -22.45 -28.87 20.61
CA ILE A 206 -23.34 -30.04 20.70
C ILE A 206 -22.55 -31.34 20.91
N ILE A 207 -21.40 -31.51 20.26
CA ILE A 207 -20.53 -32.66 20.47
C ILE A 207 -20.07 -32.72 21.93
N ASP A 208 -19.55 -31.61 22.44
CA ASP A 208 -19.05 -31.51 23.82
C ASP A 208 -20.19 -31.76 24.85
N THR A 209 -21.35 -31.13 24.66
CA THR A 209 -22.47 -31.24 25.61
C THR A 209 -23.16 -32.59 25.57
N ASN A 210 -23.29 -33.22 24.41
CA ASN A 210 -23.77 -34.60 24.32
C ASN A 210 -22.77 -35.55 24.99
N GLY A 211 -21.48 -35.33 24.76
CA GLY A 211 -20.43 -36.14 25.36
C GLY A 211 -20.45 -36.11 26.89
N LEU A 212 -20.72 -34.94 27.48
CA LEU A 212 -20.93 -34.76 28.91
C LEU A 212 -22.23 -35.43 29.39
N LYS A 213 -23.33 -35.30 28.63
CA LYS A 213 -24.63 -35.90 28.99
C LYS A 213 -24.58 -37.43 29.01
N SER A 214 -23.75 -38.04 28.14
CA SER A 214 -23.57 -39.49 28.07
C SER A 214 -22.40 -40.02 28.90
N ASP A 215 -21.76 -39.18 29.73
CA ASP A 215 -20.54 -39.50 30.51
C ASP A 215 -19.40 -40.09 29.66
N THR A 216 -19.38 -39.79 28.35
CA THR A 216 -18.36 -40.26 27.41
C THR A 216 -17.11 -39.39 27.39
N ILE A 217 -17.25 -38.13 27.81
CA ILE A 217 -16.12 -37.24 28.09
C ILE A 217 -16.34 -36.59 29.46
N THR A 218 -15.25 -36.22 30.10
CA THR A 218 -15.25 -35.50 31.37
C THR A 218 -15.04 -34.01 31.13
N ASN A 219 -15.40 -33.19 32.13
CA ASN A 219 -15.13 -31.76 32.07
C ASN A 219 -13.62 -31.47 31.94
N GLU A 220 -12.73 -32.33 32.42
CA GLU A 220 -11.28 -32.11 32.33
C GLU A 220 -10.76 -32.15 30.89
N GLU A 221 -11.37 -32.98 30.04
CA GLU A 221 -11.00 -33.20 28.64
C GLU A 221 -11.42 -32.05 27.71
N LEU A 222 -12.32 -31.17 28.16
CA LEU A 222 -12.71 -29.98 27.40
C LEU A 222 -11.59 -28.95 27.35
N ASN A 223 -11.43 -28.30 26.19
CA ASN A 223 -10.57 -27.14 26.07
C ASN A 223 -11.12 -25.95 26.89
N LYS A 224 -10.30 -24.91 27.07
CA LYS A 224 -10.62 -23.76 27.93
C LYS A 224 -11.85 -23.00 27.40
N GLU A 225 -11.93 -22.83 26.09
CA GLU A 225 -13.00 -22.11 25.40
C GLU A 225 -14.35 -22.81 25.59
N SER A 226 -14.42 -24.12 25.37
CA SER A 226 -15.60 -24.97 25.58
C SER A 226 -16.07 -24.94 27.03
N LYS A 227 -15.15 -25.04 28.01
CA LYS A 227 -15.47 -24.90 29.44
C LYS A 227 -16.12 -23.55 29.75
N ASN A 228 -15.54 -22.47 29.22
CA ASN A 228 -16.06 -21.12 29.42
C ASN A 228 -17.43 -20.93 28.76
N LEU A 229 -17.64 -21.52 27.58
CA LEU A 229 -18.90 -21.42 26.85
C LEU A 229 -20.02 -22.20 27.54
N ILE A 230 -19.76 -23.45 27.95
CA ILE A 230 -20.71 -24.31 28.66
C ILE A 230 -21.04 -23.74 30.05
N SER A 231 -20.06 -23.21 30.79
CA SER A 231 -20.34 -22.57 32.08
C SER A 231 -21.24 -21.34 31.96
N LYS A 232 -21.21 -20.65 30.81
CA LYS A 232 -22.05 -19.48 30.53
C LYS A 232 -23.43 -19.83 30.02
N LEU A 233 -23.55 -20.83 29.14
CA LEU A 233 -24.79 -21.16 28.43
C LEU A 233 -25.52 -22.39 28.99
N GLY A 234 -24.87 -23.17 29.85
CA GLY A 234 -25.34 -24.49 30.24
C GLY A 234 -25.05 -25.54 29.16
N ILE A 235 -25.82 -26.63 29.17
CA ILE A 235 -25.69 -27.77 28.24
C ILE A 235 -26.82 -27.84 27.20
N GLU A 236 -27.73 -26.87 27.19
CA GLU A 236 -28.93 -26.85 26.32
C GLU A 236 -29.10 -25.52 25.57
N ALA A 237 -27.99 -24.90 25.17
CA ALA A 237 -28.01 -23.68 24.39
C ALA A 237 -28.43 -23.91 22.93
N SER A 238 -29.05 -22.90 22.34
CA SER A 238 -29.37 -22.83 20.92
C SER A 238 -28.25 -22.17 20.09
N GLU A 239 -28.23 -22.45 18.79
CA GLU A 239 -27.34 -21.77 17.82
C GLU A 239 -27.48 -20.24 17.91
N ARG A 240 -28.70 -19.73 18.13
CA ARG A 240 -28.97 -18.29 18.25
C ARG A 240 -28.27 -17.67 19.46
N GLU A 241 -28.15 -18.40 20.56
CA GLU A 241 -27.43 -17.92 21.76
C GLU A 241 -25.92 -17.89 21.53
N ILE A 242 -25.37 -18.91 20.85
CA ILE A 242 -23.96 -18.91 20.44
C ILE A 242 -23.67 -17.74 19.50
N ARG A 243 -24.54 -17.51 18.51
CA ARG A 243 -24.43 -16.36 17.59
C ARG A 243 -24.41 -15.03 18.36
N LYS A 244 -25.26 -14.88 19.38
CA LYS A 244 -25.26 -13.67 20.24
C LYS A 244 -23.95 -13.47 20.98
N ILE A 245 -23.29 -14.54 21.44
CA ILE A 245 -21.98 -14.42 22.09
C ILE A 245 -20.89 -14.09 21.07
N LEU A 246 -20.92 -14.70 19.88
CA LEU A 246 -19.91 -14.52 18.83
C LEU A 246 -19.75 -13.06 18.41
N ILE A 247 -20.84 -12.29 18.36
CA ILE A 247 -20.80 -10.88 17.93
C ILE A 247 -20.42 -9.89 19.04
N ASN A 248 -20.27 -10.36 20.29
CA ASN A 248 -19.90 -9.50 21.42
C ASN A 248 -18.39 -9.26 21.48
N ASP A 249 -17.96 -8.12 22.04
CA ASP A 249 -16.54 -7.77 22.14
C ASP A 249 -15.69 -8.78 22.96
N GLY A 250 -16.33 -9.47 23.91
CA GLY A 250 -15.71 -10.51 24.74
C GLY A 250 -15.71 -11.92 24.12
N ALA A 251 -16.06 -12.09 22.85
CA ALA A 251 -16.21 -13.39 22.20
C ALA A 251 -14.94 -14.26 22.25
N HIS A 252 -13.76 -13.64 22.22
CA HIS A 252 -12.45 -14.31 22.30
C HIS A 252 -12.24 -15.10 23.61
N ASN A 253 -13.05 -14.86 24.65
CA ASN A 253 -13.01 -15.66 25.88
C ASN A 253 -13.72 -17.03 25.76
N TYR A 254 -14.54 -17.19 24.71
CA TYR A 254 -15.41 -18.36 24.49
C TYR A 254 -15.11 -19.09 23.17
N PHE A 255 -14.38 -18.45 22.25
CA PHE A 255 -14.09 -19.00 20.94
C PHE A 255 -12.65 -18.68 20.52
N ASP A 256 -12.00 -19.62 19.81
CA ASP A 256 -10.74 -19.33 19.12
C ASP A 256 -10.99 -18.45 17.89
N LEU A 257 -10.78 -17.15 18.07
CA LEU A 257 -10.94 -16.11 17.05
C LEU A 257 -9.58 -15.62 16.54
N THR A 258 -8.53 -16.41 16.69
CA THR A 258 -7.20 -16.04 16.22
C THR A 258 -7.01 -16.43 14.75
N PRO A 259 -6.31 -15.62 13.94
CA PRO A 259 -6.03 -15.98 12.56
C PRO A 259 -5.14 -17.22 12.49
N ASN A 260 -5.45 -18.13 11.56
CA ASN A 260 -4.60 -19.29 11.27
C ASN A 260 -3.34 -18.85 10.51
N GLU A 261 -3.54 -17.99 9.52
CA GLU A 261 -2.49 -17.41 8.69
C GLU A 261 -2.71 -15.91 8.50
N ILE A 262 -1.60 -15.17 8.45
CA ILE A 262 -1.57 -13.75 8.12
C ILE A 262 -0.72 -13.55 6.87
N LEU A 263 -1.33 -13.02 5.80
CA LEU A 263 -0.61 -12.57 4.61
C LEU A 263 -0.44 -11.06 4.66
N PHE A 264 0.81 -10.60 4.62
CA PHE A 264 1.15 -9.21 4.34
C PHE A 264 1.26 -9.05 2.82
N LEU A 265 0.28 -8.36 2.23
CA LEU A 265 0.28 -7.97 0.83
C LEU A 265 0.77 -6.52 0.74
N ASN A 266 2.05 -6.37 0.44
CA ASN A 266 2.71 -5.07 0.39
C ASN A 266 2.70 -4.52 -1.05
N PHE A 267 2.09 -3.35 -1.22
CA PHE A 267 2.04 -2.59 -2.47
C PHE A 267 3.19 -1.59 -2.57
N ASN A 268 3.93 -1.38 -1.48
CA ASN A 268 5.13 -0.55 -1.44
C ASN A 268 6.34 -1.37 -1.88
N TYR A 269 7.35 -0.63 -2.31
CA TYR A 269 8.64 -1.18 -2.72
C TYR A 269 9.60 -1.41 -1.54
N THR A 270 9.24 -0.92 -0.34
CA THR A 270 10.03 -0.99 0.90
C THR A 270 9.55 -2.12 1.81
N PHE A 271 10.38 -2.51 2.79
CA PHE A 271 10.17 -3.65 3.68
C PHE A 271 9.61 -3.29 5.07
N THR A 272 8.69 -2.32 5.16
CA THR A 272 8.12 -1.87 6.45
C THR A 272 7.31 -2.95 7.17
N GLU A 273 6.82 -3.97 6.46
CA GLU A 273 6.13 -5.11 7.06
C GLU A 273 7.05 -5.98 7.94
N LYS A 274 8.36 -6.02 7.65
CA LYS A 274 9.34 -6.80 8.43
C LYS A 274 9.43 -6.34 9.88
N ILE A 275 9.08 -5.08 10.16
CA ILE A 275 9.00 -4.51 11.52
C ILE A 275 8.09 -5.36 12.42
N TYR A 276 7.05 -5.96 11.84
CA TYR A 276 6.00 -6.69 12.54
C TYR A 276 6.16 -8.21 12.48
N ALA A 277 7.28 -8.71 11.94
CA ALA A 277 7.49 -10.12 11.69
C ALA A 277 7.57 -10.97 12.97
N ASN A 278 8.00 -10.41 14.10
CA ASN A 278 8.11 -11.14 15.36
C ASN A 278 6.83 -11.00 16.20
N HIS A 279 5.95 -12.01 16.16
CA HIS A 279 4.68 -11.96 16.91
C HIS A 279 4.88 -11.92 18.43
N SER A 280 5.98 -12.48 18.94
CA SER A 280 6.26 -12.56 20.38
C SER A 280 6.37 -11.19 21.05
N GLU A 281 6.66 -10.14 20.28
CA GLU A 281 6.72 -8.75 20.77
C GLU A 281 5.35 -8.12 21.02
N PHE A 282 4.28 -8.71 20.46
CA PHE A 282 2.91 -8.21 20.51
C PHE A 282 1.97 -9.17 21.23
N ASP A 283 2.55 -10.19 21.88
CA ASP A 283 1.88 -11.43 22.28
C ASP A 283 1.08 -11.28 23.59
N SER A 284 0.15 -10.34 23.61
CA SER A 284 -0.77 -10.17 24.74
C SER A 284 -1.99 -11.10 24.69
N PHE A 285 -2.23 -11.82 23.59
CA PHE A 285 -3.49 -12.59 23.41
C PHE A 285 -3.35 -14.11 23.29
N ILE A 286 -2.19 -14.66 22.91
CA ILE A 286 -2.16 -16.06 22.44
C ILE A 286 -0.87 -16.79 22.87
N PRO A 287 -0.68 -17.07 24.17
CA PRO A 287 0.46 -17.86 24.60
C PRO A 287 0.45 -19.25 23.96
N GLY A 288 1.43 -19.52 23.10
CA GLY A 288 1.72 -20.86 22.56
C GLY A 288 1.16 -21.19 21.18
N LYS A 289 0.38 -20.32 20.51
CA LYS A 289 -0.08 -20.56 19.13
C LYS A 289 0.86 -19.90 18.12
N ARG A 290 1.50 -20.71 17.27
CA ARG A 290 2.34 -20.21 16.17
C ARG A 290 1.46 -19.84 14.98
N ILE A 291 1.39 -18.56 14.65
CA ILE A 291 0.64 -18.05 13.48
C ILE A 291 1.54 -18.12 12.23
N SER A 292 1.03 -18.74 11.15
CA SER A 292 1.70 -18.73 9.84
C SER A 292 1.71 -17.32 9.27
N LYS A 293 2.83 -16.89 8.68
CA LYS A 293 2.97 -15.57 8.05
C LYS A 293 3.55 -15.71 6.67
N GLN A 294 2.94 -15.00 5.72
CA GLN A 294 3.44 -14.86 4.37
C GLN A 294 3.63 -13.38 4.05
N TYR A 295 4.59 -13.08 3.17
CA TYR A 295 4.91 -11.73 2.73
C TYR A 295 4.96 -11.75 1.21
N ILE A 296 4.13 -10.93 0.58
CA ILE A 296 4.08 -10.78 -0.88
C ILE A 296 4.23 -9.30 -1.20
N HIS A 297 5.31 -8.94 -1.86
CA HIS A 297 5.48 -7.62 -2.47
C HIS A 297 4.95 -7.68 -3.89
N ILE A 298 3.68 -7.32 -4.05
CA ILE A 298 2.97 -7.51 -5.32
C ILE A 298 3.47 -6.56 -6.41
N HIS A 299 4.08 -5.45 -6.02
CA HIS A 299 4.70 -4.48 -6.92
C HIS A 299 6.21 -4.63 -7.04
N GLY A 300 6.82 -5.70 -6.55
CA GLY A 300 8.28 -5.78 -6.51
C GLY A 300 8.91 -5.05 -5.33
N THR A 301 10.23 -5.09 -5.25
CA THR A 301 11.00 -4.45 -4.17
C THR A 301 12.16 -3.63 -4.72
N THR A 302 12.76 -2.83 -3.84
CA THR A 302 14.03 -2.12 -4.09
C THR A 302 15.25 -3.06 -4.08
N ASP A 303 15.10 -4.32 -3.67
CA ASP A 303 16.18 -5.29 -3.59
C ASP A 303 16.47 -5.91 -4.95
N LYS A 304 17.63 -5.59 -5.53
CA LYS A 304 18.03 -6.11 -6.85
C LYS A 304 18.33 -7.62 -6.86
N PHE A 305 18.36 -8.28 -5.71
CA PHE A 305 18.75 -9.69 -5.58
C PHE A 305 17.57 -10.64 -5.30
N ASP A 306 16.34 -10.13 -5.11
CA ASP A 306 15.18 -10.96 -4.78
C ASP A 306 14.41 -11.49 -5.99
N ASN A 307 14.85 -11.14 -7.22
CA ASN A 307 14.20 -11.44 -8.50
C ASN A 307 12.73 -10.97 -8.58
N ASN A 308 12.37 -9.93 -7.82
CA ASN A 308 11.04 -9.33 -7.78
C ASN A 308 11.14 -7.85 -8.18
N ASN A 309 11.42 -7.62 -9.46
CA ASN A 309 11.63 -6.29 -10.03
C ASN A 309 10.42 -5.38 -9.79
N VAL A 310 10.69 -4.09 -9.65
CA VAL A 310 9.66 -3.06 -9.47
C VAL A 310 8.66 -3.05 -10.62
N ILE A 311 7.38 -3.19 -10.25
CA ILE A 311 6.21 -3.06 -11.09
C ILE A 311 5.60 -1.69 -10.80
N PHE A 312 5.77 -0.78 -11.75
CA PHE A 312 5.26 0.58 -11.71
C PHE A 312 4.53 0.87 -13.02
N GLY A 313 3.29 1.34 -12.96
CA GLY A 313 2.45 1.46 -14.15
C GLY A 313 0.97 1.55 -13.85
N PHE A 314 0.13 1.04 -14.75
CA PHE A 314 -1.32 1.11 -14.59
C PHE A 314 -1.96 -0.27 -14.55
N GLY A 315 -3.01 -0.43 -13.76
CA GLY A 315 -3.67 -1.71 -13.48
C GLY A 315 -5.19 -1.60 -13.32
N ASP A 316 -5.84 -0.70 -14.06
CA ASP A 316 -7.31 -0.72 -14.22
C ASP A 316 -7.69 -1.34 -15.58
N GLU A 317 -7.82 -2.67 -15.60
CA GLU A 317 -8.32 -3.38 -16.79
C GLU A 317 -9.85 -3.33 -16.90
N ILE A 318 -10.52 -2.84 -15.86
CA ILE A 318 -11.97 -2.71 -15.81
C ILE A 318 -12.42 -1.41 -16.51
N ASP A 319 -11.50 -0.49 -16.79
CA ASP A 319 -11.77 0.74 -17.53
C ASP A 319 -12.03 0.47 -19.02
N ASP A 320 -13.05 1.14 -19.59
CA ASP A 320 -13.41 0.98 -21.01
C ASP A 320 -12.27 1.38 -21.97
N ASP A 321 -11.38 2.28 -21.54
CA ASP A 321 -10.24 2.71 -22.32
C ASP A 321 -9.17 1.61 -22.40
N TYR A 322 -9.09 0.71 -21.42
CA TYR A 322 -8.17 -0.43 -21.46
C TYR A 322 -8.51 -1.36 -22.62
N LYS A 323 -9.79 -1.67 -22.82
CA LYS A 323 -10.25 -2.45 -23.97
C LYS A 323 -9.87 -1.80 -25.30
N SER A 324 -9.87 -0.46 -25.35
CA SER A 324 -9.42 0.27 -26.54
C SER A 324 -7.94 0.07 -26.81
N ILE A 325 -7.11 -0.01 -25.76
CA ILE A 325 -5.67 -0.32 -25.85
C ILE A 325 -5.44 -1.73 -26.40
N GLU A 326 -6.16 -2.73 -25.90
CA GLU A 326 -6.03 -4.12 -26.38
C GLU A 326 -6.34 -4.24 -27.88
N ASN A 327 -7.38 -3.52 -28.34
CA ASN A 327 -7.80 -3.53 -29.74
C ASN A 327 -6.80 -2.88 -30.71
N LEU A 328 -5.78 -2.16 -30.22
CA LEU A 328 -4.72 -1.59 -31.06
C LEU A 328 -3.80 -2.68 -31.64
N ASN A 329 -3.79 -3.89 -31.07
CA ASN A 329 -2.90 -4.99 -31.46
C ASN A 329 -1.41 -4.57 -31.53
N ASN A 330 -0.98 -3.70 -30.61
CA ASN A 330 0.40 -3.25 -30.48
C ASN A 330 0.89 -3.39 -29.04
N ASN A 331 1.81 -4.34 -28.84
CA ASN A 331 2.33 -4.70 -27.52
C ASN A 331 3.08 -3.55 -26.80
N ILE A 332 3.54 -2.52 -27.51
CA ILE A 332 4.22 -1.37 -26.89
C ILE A 332 3.28 -0.63 -25.92
N TYR A 333 1.98 -0.58 -26.21
CA TYR A 333 0.99 0.02 -25.31
C TYR A 333 0.75 -0.80 -24.03
N LEU A 334 1.12 -2.08 -24.03
CA LEU A 334 0.94 -3.00 -22.91
C LEU A 334 2.19 -3.11 -22.02
N GLU A 335 3.31 -2.46 -22.38
CA GLU A 335 4.60 -2.58 -21.70
C GLU A 335 4.54 -2.24 -20.20
N ASN A 336 3.70 -1.28 -19.83
CA ASN A 336 3.60 -0.72 -18.47
C ASN A 336 2.28 -1.08 -17.78
N ILE A 337 1.66 -2.20 -18.16
CA ILE A 337 0.44 -2.71 -17.54
C ILE A 337 0.80 -3.69 -16.41
N LYS A 338 0.34 -3.40 -15.17
CA LYS A 338 0.74 -4.14 -13.95
C LYS A 338 0.33 -5.61 -13.98
N SER A 339 -0.87 -5.91 -14.44
CA SER A 339 -1.42 -7.27 -14.48
C SER A 339 -0.60 -8.23 -15.35
N ILE A 340 -0.02 -7.73 -16.45
CA ILE A 340 0.91 -8.49 -17.28
C ILE A 340 2.20 -8.74 -16.50
N LYS A 341 2.71 -7.71 -15.82
CA LYS A 341 3.93 -7.80 -14.99
C LYS A 341 3.78 -8.74 -13.79
N TYR A 342 2.58 -8.90 -13.25
CA TYR A 342 2.31 -9.87 -12.18
C TYR A 342 2.56 -11.33 -12.60
N LEU A 343 2.62 -11.62 -13.90
CA LEU A 343 2.93 -12.94 -14.43
C LEU A 343 4.45 -13.20 -14.54
N GLU A 344 5.29 -12.18 -14.33
CA GLU A 344 6.75 -12.31 -14.40
C GLU A 344 7.35 -12.96 -13.14
N THR A 345 6.58 -13.07 -12.05
CA THR A 345 6.99 -13.72 -10.80
C THR A 345 5.87 -14.59 -10.22
N ASP A 346 6.21 -15.46 -9.26
CA ASP A 346 5.24 -16.36 -8.60
C ASP A 346 4.36 -15.66 -7.54
N ASN A 347 4.57 -14.36 -7.30
CA ASN A 347 3.92 -13.61 -6.23
C ASN A 347 2.39 -13.54 -6.39
N TYR A 348 1.91 -13.29 -7.60
CA TYR A 348 0.46 -13.27 -7.85
C TYR A 348 -0.16 -14.66 -7.73
N LYS A 349 0.56 -15.72 -8.11
CA LYS A 349 0.11 -17.10 -7.94
C LYS A 349 -0.03 -17.48 -6.47
N LYS A 350 0.98 -17.16 -5.64
CA LYS A 350 0.93 -17.33 -4.18
C LYS A 350 -0.22 -16.57 -3.55
N LEU A 351 -0.48 -15.35 -4.02
CA LEU A 351 -1.64 -14.58 -3.57
C LEU A 351 -2.93 -15.34 -3.87
N LEU A 352 -3.14 -15.80 -5.10
CA LEU A 352 -4.34 -16.57 -5.47
C LEU A 352 -4.48 -17.86 -4.65
N GLU A 353 -3.39 -18.56 -4.33
CA GLU A 353 -3.40 -19.73 -3.45
C GLU A 353 -3.90 -19.38 -2.04
N PHE A 354 -3.43 -18.27 -1.48
CA PHE A 354 -3.91 -17.75 -0.21
C PHE A 354 -5.41 -17.38 -0.26
N LEU A 355 -5.87 -16.68 -1.30
CA LEU A 355 -7.28 -16.28 -1.41
C LEU A 355 -8.22 -17.50 -1.48
N ASN A 356 -7.77 -18.58 -2.12
CA ASN A 356 -8.54 -19.80 -2.32
C ASN A 356 -8.45 -20.80 -1.15
N SER A 357 -7.52 -20.62 -0.20
CA SER A 357 -7.28 -21.60 0.87
C SER A 357 -8.40 -21.63 1.91
N GLU A 358 -8.81 -20.47 2.43
CA GLU A 358 -9.88 -20.34 3.43
C GLU A 358 -10.58 -18.98 3.33
N GLU A 359 -11.67 -18.77 4.07
CA GLU A 359 -12.20 -17.43 4.31
C GLU A 359 -11.17 -16.50 4.95
N TYR A 360 -11.24 -15.21 4.62
CA TYR A 360 -10.32 -14.21 5.14
C TYR A 360 -10.96 -12.84 5.38
N GLN A 361 -10.33 -12.10 6.30
CA GLN A 361 -10.57 -10.68 6.56
C GLN A 361 -9.44 -9.84 5.97
N ILE A 362 -9.77 -8.72 5.34
CA ILE A 362 -8.81 -7.74 4.86
C ILE A 362 -8.69 -6.59 5.87
N TYR A 363 -7.46 -6.27 6.26
CA TYR A 363 -7.10 -4.99 6.89
C TYR A 363 -6.41 -4.11 5.87
N ILE A 364 -6.82 -2.84 5.78
CA ILE A 364 -6.21 -1.86 4.88
C ILE A 364 -5.43 -0.86 5.72
N PHE A 365 -4.10 -0.91 5.59
CA PHE A 365 -3.16 -0.06 6.30
C PHE A 365 -2.47 0.91 5.33
N GLY A 366 -2.89 2.18 5.38
CA GLY A 366 -2.24 3.25 4.62
C GLY A 366 -2.27 3.08 3.09
N HIS A 367 -3.06 2.16 2.57
CA HIS A 367 -3.26 2.03 1.12
C HIS A 367 -4.35 2.99 0.65
N SER A 368 -4.09 3.70 -0.45
CA SER A 368 -5.04 4.67 -1.02
C SER A 368 -6.25 3.99 -1.67
N CYS A 369 -6.11 2.72 -2.05
CA CYS A 369 -7.07 1.96 -2.88
C CYS A 369 -7.38 2.69 -4.20
N GLY A 370 -6.36 3.33 -4.76
CA GLY A 370 -6.43 4.08 -6.00
C GLY A 370 -6.77 3.19 -7.21
N ILE A 371 -7.14 3.85 -8.31
CA ILE A 371 -7.56 3.17 -9.54
C ILE A 371 -6.40 2.45 -10.25
N SER A 372 -5.15 2.84 -10.00
CA SER A 372 -3.99 2.18 -10.61
C SER A 372 -3.83 0.71 -10.22
N ASP A 373 -4.49 0.26 -9.16
CA ASP A 373 -4.47 -1.12 -8.66
C ASP A 373 -5.85 -1.80 -8.74
N ARG A 374 -6.80 -1.21 -9.49
CA ARG A 374 -8.21 -1.55 -9.41
C ARG A 374 -8.52 -3.00 -9.75
N THR A 375 -7.88 -3.59 -10.76
CA THR A 375 -8.08 -5.00 -11.12
C THR A 375 -7.70 -5.93 -9.95
N LEU A 376 -6.55 -5.69 -9.34
CA LEU A 376 -6.06 -6.49 -8.21
C LEU A 376 -6.96 -6.32 -6.99
N LEU A 377 -7.29 -5.08 -6.62
CA LEU A 377 -8.16 -4.80 -5.49
C LEU A 377 -9.56 -5.37 -5.68
N ASN A 378 -10.14 -5.28 -6.89
CA ASN A 378 -11.42 -5.89 -7.20
C ASN A 378 -11.37 -7.41 -6.98
N THR A 379 -10.31 -8.07 -7.46
CA THR A 379 -10.09 -9.51 -7.26
C THR A 379 -10.09 -9.86 -5.77
N LEU A 380 -9.41 -9.07 -4.93
CA LEU A 380 -9.35 -9.29 -3.48
C LEU A 380 -10.70 -9.06 -2.78
N PHE A 381 -11.39 -7.98 -3.15
CA PHE A 381 -12.57 -7.48 -2.45
C PHE A 381 -13.84 -8.27 -2.82
N GLU A 382 -13.99 -8.66 -4.09
CA GLU A 382 -15.15 -9.41 -4.57
C GLU A 382 -14.93 -10.93 -4.54
N HIS A 383 -13.76 -11.40 -4.12
CA HIS A 383 -13.52 -12.84 -3.93
C HIS A 383 -14.58 -13.46 -2.99
N LYS A 384 -15.01 -14.69 -3.32
CA LYS A 384 -16.03 -15.44 -2.56
C LYS A 384 -15.64 -15.69 -1.10
N ASN A 385 -14.34 -15.82 -0.82
CA ASN A 385 -13.81 -16.07 0.52
C ASN A 385 -13.52 -14.78 1.32
N CYS A 386 -13.68 -13.59 0.72
CA CYS A 386 -13.51 -12.34 1.46
C CYS A 386 -14.77 -12.05 2.28
N SER A 387 -14.63 -12.05 3.60
CA SER A 387 -15.75 -11.95 4.55
C SER A 387 -15.80 -10.64 5.33
N SER A 388 -14.78 -9.78 5.22
CA SER A 388 -14.68 -8.50 5.92
C SER A 388 -13.57 -7.64 5.33
N ILE A 389 -13.77 -6.33 5.20
CA ILE A 389 -12.78 -5.34 4.77
C ILE A 389 -12.78 -4.18 5.75
N LYS A 390 -11.75 -4.12 6.60
CA LYS A 390 -11.61 -3.11 7.65
C LYS A 390 -10.56 -2.07 7.26
N PRO A 391 -10.98 -0.86 6.87
CA PRO A 391 -10.04 0.24 6.67
C PRO A 391 -9.60 0.84 8.01
N PHE A 392 -8.30 1.04 8.17
CA PHE A 392 -7.72 1.80 9.28
C PHE A 392 -7.35 3.18 8.75
N TYR A 393 -7.96 4.20 9.32
CA TYR A 393 -7.86 5.56 8.82
C TYR A 393 -6.82 6.38 9.58
N TYR A 394 -6.36 7.47 9.00
CA TYR A 394 -5.54 8.45 9.68
C TYR A 394 -6.44 9.53 10.30
N LYS A 395 -6.10 9.96 11.51
CA LYS A 395 -6.78 11.04 12.21
C LYS A 395 -5.76 12.08 12.63
N LYS A 396 -6.02 13.34 12.31
CA LYS A 396 -5.24 14.51 12.71
C LYS A 396 -5.73 15.07 14.04
N ASP A 397 -4.88 15.89 14.67
CA ASP A 397 -5.18 16.55 15.95
C ASP A 397 -6.36 17.54 15.85
N ASP A 398 -6.60 18.10 14.67
CA ASP A 398 -7.74 18.98 14.37
C ASP A 398 -9.09 18.24 14.24
N GLY A 399 -9.08 16.91 14.39
CA GLY A 399 -10.27 16.06 14.27
C GLY A 399 -10.55 15.58 12.85
N PHE A 400 -9.81 16.04 11.83
CA PHE A 400 -9.94 15.55 10.47
C PHE A 400 -9.52 14.08 10.37
N ASP A 401 -10.29 13.27 9.64
CA ASP A 401 -9.94 11.91 9.29
C ASP A 401 -10.16 11.60 7.80
N ASN A 402 -9.38 10.66 7.28
CA ASN A 402 -9.45 10.27 5.87
C ASN A 402 -10.34 9.05 5.60
N TYR A 403 -11.20 8.63 6.54
CA TYR A 403 -12.03 7.43 6.36
C TYR A 403 -12.93 7.55 5.13
N SER A 404 -13.56 8.72 4.94
CA SER A 404 -14.47 8.96 3.81
C SER A 404 -13.76 8.78 2.46
N ASP A 405 -12.51 9.23 2.36
CA ASP A 405 -11.74 9.16 1.11
C ASP A 405 -11.29 7.73 0.81
N ILE A 406 -10.87 6.98 1.84
CA ILE A 406 -10.57 5.55 1.71
C ILE A 406 -11.80 4.79 1.21
N VAL A 407 -12.99 5.01 1.80
CA VAL A 407 -14.21 4.31 1.40
C VAL A 407 -14.67 4.68 -0.02
N LYS A 408 -14.54 5.96 -0.43
CA LYS A 408 -14.82 6.38 -1.83
C LYS A 408 -13.92 5.62 -2.80
N ASN A 409 -12.64 5.47 -2.49
CA ASN A 409 -11.69 4.73 -3.31
C ASN A 409 -11.99 3.23 -3.32
N ILE A 410 -12.23 2.62 -2.16
CA ILE A 410 -12.71 1.22 -2.08
C ILE A 410 -13.94 1.02 -2.96
N SER A 411 -14.90 1.95 -2.93
CA SER A 411 -16.12 1.85 -3.73
C SER A 411 -15.86 1.75 -5.23
N ARG A 412 -14.83 2.41 -5.75
CA ARG A 412 -14.45 2.34 -7.17
C ARG A 412 -13.96 0.95 -7.57
N ASN A 413 -13.42 0.18 -6.61
CA ASN A 413 -12.91 -1.18 -6.83
C ASN A 413 -13.99 -2.27 -6.74
N PHE A 414 -15.26 -1.92 -6.50
CA PHE A 414 -16.39 -2.86 -6.51
C PHE A 414 -17.26 -2.68 -7.76
N ASN A 415 -17.60 -3.79 -8.40
CA ASN A 415 -18.63 -3.85 -9.44
C ASN A 415 -20.03 -3.96 -8.79
N ILE A 416 -20.14 -4.69 -7.67
CA ILE A 416 -21.43 -4.98 -6.99
C ILE A 416 -21.53 -4.21 -5.67
N LYS A 417 -22.21 -3.05 -5.70
CA LYS A 417 -22.32 -2.15 -4.53
C LYS A 417 -23.03 -2.74 -3.29
N PRO A 418 -24.03 -3.64 -3.41
CA PRO A 418 -24.57 -4.35 -2.24
C PRO A 418 -23.50 -5.17 -1.51
N ILE A 419 -22.65 -5.90 -2.24
CA ILE A 419 -21.55 -6.70 -1.65
C ILE A 419 -20.55 -5.78 -0.94
N MET A 420 -20.23 -4.62 -1.52
CA MET A 420 -19.39 -3.62 -0.87
C MET A 420 -19.95 -3.20 0.50
N ARG A 421 -21.25 -2.89 0.60
CA ARG A 421 -21.87 -2.45 1.86
C ARG A 421 -21.94 -3.53 2.93
N ASP A 422 -21.94 -4.80 2.54
CA ASP A 422 -21.92 -5.95 3.45
C ASP A 422 -20.48 -6.24 3.93
N LYS A 423 -19.49 -6.17 3.04
CA LYS A 423 -18.08 -6.48 3.37
C LYS A 423 -17.31 -5.33 4.02
N VAL A 424 -17.56 -4.08 3.64
CA VAL A 424 -16.80 -2.93 4.15
C VAL A 424 -17.30 -2.53 5.53
N VAL A 425 -16.39 -2.56 6.50
CA VAL A 425 -16.70 -2.30 7.91
C VAL A 425 -17.12 -0.85 8.12
N ASN A 426 -18.22 -0.66 8.85
CA ASN A 426 -18.74 0.66 9.22
C ASN A 426 -17.71 1.44 10.06
N LYS A 427 -17.64 2.77 9.86
CA LYS A 427 -16.76 3.68 10.60
C LYS A 427 -16.82 3.50 12.12
N GLU A 428 -18.01 3.24 12.68
CA GLU A 428 -18.20 3.03 14.12
C GLU A 428 -17.44 1.83 14.68
N TYR A 429 -17.11 0.86 13.83
CA TYR A 429 -16.33 -0.33 14.18
C TYR A 429 -14.87 -0.27 13.67
N CYS A 430 -14.52 0.78 12.92
CA CYS A 430 -13.17 1.10 12.48
C CYS A 430 -12.43 1.94 13.52
N GLU A 431 -11.10 1.91 13.44
CA GLU A 431 -10.22 2.66 14.33
C GLU A 431 -9.09 3.32 13.55
N PRO A 432 -8.49 4.41 14.08
CA PRO A 432 -7.31 5.00 13.48
C PRO A 432 -6.14 4.00 13.42
N LEU A 433 -5.26 4.13 12.43
CA LEU A 433 -4.07 3.27 12.30
C LEU A 433 -3.06 3.51 13.43
N SER A 434 -2.75 4.78 13.71
CA SER A 434 -1.75 5.24 14.68
C SER A 434 -2.36 6.09 15.77
#